data_AF-A0A2P4UFF7-F1
#
_entry.id   AF-A0A2P4UFF7-F1
#
_cell.length_a   1.000
_cell.length_b   1.000
_cell.length_c   1.000
_cell.angle_alpha   90.00
_cell.angle_beta   90.00
_cell.angle_gamma   90.00
#
_symmetry.space_group_name_H-M   'P 1'
#
loop_
_entity.id
_entity.type
_entity.pdbx_description
1 polymer ?
#
loop_
_entity_poly.entity_id
_entity_poly.type
_entity_poly.pdbx_seq_one_letter_code
_entity_poly.pdbx_strand_id
1 'polypeptide(L)'
;MDENKQPANQRRVPSKFRTILADPPWDVMQHGTRGASRHYPLMSLNRIKAMPVSDLAEEDAFLWLWCTNATLRDGYDIAEAWGFTVRSPLTWIKFRLGLGHYLRNASEHLLLATRGRAHVLARNQPTWMPAPVQEHSHKPEE
;
A
#
# COMPACT_ATOMS: atom_id res chain seq x y z
N MET A 1 -18.60 11.17 -49.31
CA MET A 1 -18.30 9.99 -48.46
C MET A 1 -17.62 10.56 -47.23
N ASP A 2 -18.42 10.99 -46.25
CA ASP A 2 -17.90 11.60 -45.04
C ASP A 2 -17.79 10.52 -43.96
N GLU A 3 -16.55 10.18 -43.62
CA GLU A 3 -16.20 9.21 -42.60
C GLU A 3 -16.67 9.70 -41.22
N ASN A 4 -17.72 9.06 -40.72
CA ASN A 4 -18.21 9.23 -39.36
C ASN A 4 -17.24 8.55 -38.39
N LYS A 5 -16.16 9.24 -37.98
CA LYS A 5 -15.27 8.79 -36.90
C LYS A 5 -16.02 8.83 -35.58
N GLN A 6 -16.34 7.65 -35.05
CA GLN A 6 -16.81 7.48 -33.67
C GLN A 6 -15.79 8.08 -32.70
N PRO A 7 -16.19 8.92 -31.72
CA PRO A 7 -15.25 9.46 -30.75
C PRO A 7 -14.70 8.33 -29.89
N ALA A 8 -13.38 8.34 -29.70
CA ALA A 8 -12.68 7.40 -28.84
C ALA A 8 -13.33 7.35 -27.44
N ASN A 9 -13.60 6.14 -26.96
CA ASN A 9 -14.21 5.86 -25.66
C ASN A 9 -13.36 6.45 -24.53
N GLN A 10 -13.63 7.69 -24.11
CA GLN A 10 -12.94 8.33 -22.99
C GLN A 10 -13.33 7.60 -21.71
N ARG A 11 -12.44 6.73 -21.23
CA ARG A 11 -12.60 6.01 -19.98
C ARG A 11 -12.66 7.03 -18.83
N ARG A 12 -13.87 7.34 -18.37
CA ARG A 12 -14.10 8.30 -17.28
C ARG A 12 -13.44 7.76 -16.01
N VAL A 13 -12.53 8.53 -15.41
CA VAL A 13 -11.90 8.15 -14.13
C VAL A 13 -12.99 8.13 -13.05
N PRO A 14 -13.16 7.03 -12.31
CA PRO A 14 -14.09 6.97 -11.19
C PRO A 14 -13.75 8.01 -10.11
N SER A 15 -14.76 8.55 -9.44
CA SER A 15 -14.56 9.42 -8.27
C SER A 15 -14.25 8.64 -6.99
N LYS A 16 -14.58 7.34 -6.96
CA LYS A 16 -14.32 6.41 -5.85
C LYS A 16 -13.84 5.06 -6.38
N PHE A 17 -13.16 4.31 -5.52
CA PHE A 17 -12.48 3.07 -5.87
C PHE A 17 -12.88 1.92 -4.93
N ARG A 18 -13.05 0.73 -5.53
CA ARG A 18 -13.25 -0.53 -4.80
C ARG A 18 -11.97 -1.09 -4.18
N THR A 19 -10.81 -0.69 -4.70
CA THR A 19 -9.51 -1.14 -4.22
C THR A 19 -8.56 0.04 -4.24
N ILE A 20 -7.91 0.26 -3.10
CA ILE A 20 -6.85 1.26 -2.94
C ILE A 20 -5.57 0.52 -2.57
N LEU A 21 -4.48 0.82 -3.27
CA LEU A 21 -3.13 0.39 -2.92
C LEU A 21 -2.34 1.63 -2.51
N ALA A 22 -1.72 1.60 -1.34
CA ALA A 22 -0.99 2.74 -0.78
C ALA A 22 0.38 2.32 -0.25
N ASP A 23 1.41 3.11 -0.55
CA ASP A 23 2.74 3.04 0.04
C ASP A 23 3.10 4.43 0.60
N PRO A 24 2.74 4.71 1.87
CA PRO A 24 2.97 6.03 2.44
C PRO A 24 4.46 6.36 2.58
N PRO A 25 4.85 7.64 2.43
CA PRO A 25 6.22 8.08 2.68
C PRO A 25 6.47 8.22 4.18
N TRP A 26 6.58 7.10 4.88
CA TRP A 26 6.73 7.01 6.33
C TRP A 26 7.89 7.86 6.86
N ASP A 27 7.67 8.64 7.92
CA ASP A 27 8.77 9.33 8.62
C ASP A 27 9.48 8.42 9.65
N VAL A 28 8.79 7.38 10.13
CA VAL A 28 9.23 6.50 11.21
C VAL A 28 10.48 5.72 10.82
N MET A 29 11.57 5.92 11.58
CA MET A 29 12.85 5.24 11.41
C MET A 29 13.48 5.41 10.01
N GLN A 30 13.21 6.54 9.34
CA GLN A 30 13.68 6.81 7.97
C GLN A 30 14.78 7.89 7.87
N HIS A 31 15.36 8.28 9.01
CA HIS A 31 16.49 9.21 9.07
C HIS A 31 17.84 8.51 9.15
N GLY A 32 18.91 9.24 8.81
CA GLY A 32 20.29 8.75 8.84
C GLY A 32 20.89 8.51 7.46
N THR A 33 22.14 8.06 7.42
CA THR A 33 22.93 7.96 6.18
C THR A 33 22.38 6.97 5.15
N ARG A 34 21.50 6.05 5.56
CA ARG A 34 20.86 5.06 4.69
C ARG A 34 19.32 5.10 4.76
N GLY A 35 18.76 6.17 5.31
CA GLY A 35 17.31 6.33 5.48
C GLY A 35 16.61 6.88 4.23
N ALA A 36 15.31 6.61 4.10
CA ALA A 36 14.50 7.05 2.96
C ALA A 36 14.47 8.58 2.76
N SER A 37 14.67 9.35 3.83
CA SER A 37 14.77 10.83 3.78
C SER A 37 15.82 11.37 2.81
N ARG A 38 16.80 10.55 2.40
CA ARG A 38 17.79 10.92 1.38
C ARG A 38 17.28 10.81 -0.06
N HIS A 39 16.16 10.15 -0.28
CA HIS A 39 15.63 9.82 -1.61
C HIS A 39 14.38 10.63 -1.95
N TYR A 40 13.51 10.90 -0.96
CA TYR A 40 12.27 11.66 -1.15
C TYR A 40 11.80 12.30 0.17
N PRO A 41 10.94 13.35 0.10
CA PRO A 41 10.30 13.94 1.28
C PRO A 41 9.42 12.93 2.01
N LEU A 42 9.50 12.94 3.34
CA LEU A 42 8.71 12.08 4.21
C LEU A 42 7.47 12.81 4.74
N MET A 43 6.54 12.04 5.30
CA MET A 43 5.29 12.53 5.85
C MET A 43 5.08 12.01 7.27
N SER A 44 4.81 12.94 8.20
CA SER A 44 4.45 12.60 9.57
C SER A 44 3.20 11.73 9.61
N LEU A 45 3.10 10.85 10.61
CA LEU A 45 1.95 9.96 10.79
C LEU A 45 0.61 10.72 10.83
N ASN A 46 0.54 11.86 11.50
CA ASN A 46 -0.69 12.67 11.57
C ASN A 46 -1.14 13.15 10.18
N ARG A 47 -0.19 13.55 9.33
CA ARG A 47 -0.49 13.99 7.96
C ARG A 47 -0.89 12.82 7.06
N ILE A 48 -0.30 11.62 7.25
CA ILE A 48 -0.74 10.41 6.54
C ILE A 48 -2.17 10.03 6.97
N LYS A 49 -2.46 10.00 8.27
CA LYS A 49 -3.80 9.74 8.82
C LYS A 49 -4.85 10.73 8.27
N ALA A 50 -4.47 11.99 8.08
CA ALA A 50 -5.36 13.04 7.55
C ALA A 50 -5.55 13.03 6.02
N MET A 51 -4.93 12.10 5.28
CA MET A 51 -5.17 11.99 3.84
C MET A 51 -6.63 11.60 3.54
N PRO A 52 -7.25 12.12 2.46
CA PRO A 52 -8.66 11.89 2.14
C PRO A 52 -8.92 10.50 1.53
N VAL A 53 -8.18 9.47 1.95
CA VAL A 53 -8.33 8.10 1.44
C VAL A 53 -9.75 7.58 1.69
N SER A 54 -10.37 8.00 2.80
CA SER A 54 -11.75 7.65 3.09
C SER A 54 -12.75 8.14 2.04
N ASP A 55 -12.49 9.32 1.47
CA ASP A 55 -13.38 9.97 0.49
C ASP A 55 -13.24 9.34 -0.89
N LEU A 56 -12.09 8.73 -1.16
CA LEU A 56 -11.76 8.03 -2.40
C LEU A 56 -12.27 6.58 -2.43
N ALA A 57 -12.70 6.01 -1.29
CA ALA A 57 -13.14 4.62 -1.25
C ALA A 57 -14.66 4.48 -1.42
N GLU A 58 -15.09 3.46 -2.17
CA GLU A 58 -16.48 2.99 -2.18
C GLU A 58 -16.92 2.51 -0.78
N GLU A 59 -18.23 2.29 -0.60
CA GLU A 59 -18.78 1.76 0.67
C GLU A 59 -18.24 0.36 0.98
N ASP A 60 -18.13 -0.48 -0.05
CA ASP A 60 -17.53 -1.81 -0.01
C ASP A 60 -16.19 -1.76 -0.75
N ALA A 61 -15.09 -1.71 -0.01
CA ALA A 61 -13.78 -1.49 -0.60
C ALA A 61 -12.65 -2.26 0.13
N PHE A 62 -11.57 -2.50 -0.60
CA PHE A 62 -10.32 -3.02 -0.09
C PHE A 62 -9.26 -1.92 0.01
N LEU A 63 -8.43 -2.01 1.04
CA LEU A 63 -7.19 -1.28 1.16
C LEU A 63 -6.04 -2.28 1.25
N TRP A 64 -5.02 -2.08 0.43
CA TRP A 64 -3.71 -2.71 0.54
C TRP A 64 -2.70 -1.66 0.95
N LEU A 65 -2.17 -1.78 2.17
CA LEU A 65 -1.31 -0.77 2.76
C LEU A 65 0.10 -1.33 3.00
N TRP A 66 1.08 -0.85 2.25
CA TRP A 66 2.47 -1.20 2.42
C TRP A 66 3.02 -0.70 3.75
N CYS A 67 3.71 -1.59 4.46
CA CYS A 67 4.36 -1.36 5.73
C CYS A 67 5.75 -2.01 5.74
N THR A 68 6.68 -1.39 6.43
CA THR A 68 7.94 -2.03 6.85
C THR A 68 7.75 -2.70 8.21
N ASN A 69 8.71 -3.51 8.66
CA ASN A 69 8.70 -4.06 10.03
C ASN A 69 8.55 -2.96 11.10
N ALA A 70 9.14 -1.79 10.87
CA ALA A 70 9.11 -0.67 11.83
C ALA A 70 7.78 0.09 11.85
N THR A 71 7.01 0.04 10.77
CA THR A 71 5.78 0.83 10.59
C THR A 71 4.51 0.00 10.71
N LEU A 72 4.62 -1.30 11.04
CA LEU A 72 3.45 -2.19 11.14
C LEU A 72 2.37 -1.61 12.06
N ARG A 73 2.75 -1.25 13.29
CA ARG A 73 1.80 -0.68 14.27
C ARG A 73 1.12 0.58 13.73
N ASP A 74 1.88 1.50 13.15
CA ASP A 74 1.34 2.73 12.57
C ASP A 74 0.42 2.45 11.36
N GLY A 75 0.72 1.38 10.60
CA GLY A 75 -0.11 0.91 9.51
C GLY A 75 -1.50 0.47 9.95
N TYR A 76 -1.61 -0.22 11.09
CA TYR A 76 -2.92 -0.56 11.68
C TYR A 76 -3.70 0.72 12.03
N ASP A 77 -3.07 1.64 12.75
CA ASP A 77 -3.71 2.91 13.12
C ASP A 77 -4.16 3.73 11.90
N ILE A 78 -3.38 3.73 10.81
CA ILE A 78 -3.71 4.47 9.58
C ILE A 78 -4.87 3.81 8.84
N ALA A 79 -4.87 2.48 8.71
CA ALA A 79 -5.99 1.77 8.09
C ALA A 79 -7.30 2.07 8.83
N GLU A 80 -7.27 2.08 10.17
CA GLU A 80 -8.42 2.43 11.01
C GLU A 80 -8.81 3.91 10.85
N ALA A 81 -7.85 4.84 10.85
CA ALA A 81 -8.11 6.26 10.63
C ALA A 81 -8.76 6.55 9.26
N TRP A 82 -8.40 5.77 8.24
CA TRP A 82 -9.02 5.82 6.92
C TRP A 82 -10.34 5.06 6.83
N GLY A 83 -10.87 4.51 7.92
CA GLY A 83 -12.16 3.83 7.97
C GLY A 83 -12.15 2.43 7.35
N PHE A 84 -11.04 1.70 7.49
CA PHE A 84 -10.92 0.29 7.11
C PHE A 84 -10.63 -0.57 8.35
N THR A 85 -11.07 -1.83 8.30
CA THR A 85 -10.72 -2.85 9.29
C THR A 85 -9.65 -3.77 8.72
N VAL A 86 -8.49 -3.84 9.37
CA VAL A 86 -7.41 -4.76 8.97
C VAL A 86 -7.85 -6.22 9.17
N ARG A 87 -7.56 -7.07 8.17
CA ARG A 87 -7.94 -8.49 8.16
C ARG A 87 -6.74 -9.40 8.29
N SER A 88 -5.72 -9.18 7.47
CA SER A 88 -4.52 -10.01 7.46
C SER A 88 -3.33 -9.29 6.82
N PRO A 89 -2.10 -9.58 7.25
CA PRO A 89 -0.92 -9.19 6.49
C PRO A 89 -0.66 -10.17 5.34
N LEU A 90 -0.20 -9.65 4.22
CA LEU A 90 0.55 -10.35 3.18
C LEU A 90 2.01 -9.97 3.32
N THR A 91 2.91 -10.95 3.47
CA THR A 91 4.34 -10.67 3.68
C THR A 91 5.14 -10.93 2.40
N TRP A 92 5.77 -9.89 1.87
CA TRP A 92 6.77 -10.01 0.82
C TRP A 92 8.07 -10.52 1.43
N ILE A 93 8.48 -11.72 1.01
CA ILE A 93 9.73 -12.36 1.42
C ILE A 93 10.85 -11.95 0.46
N LYS A 94 11.93 -11.40 1.02
CA LYS A 94 13.13 -10.98 0.29
C LYS A 94 14.25 -11.96 0.58
N PHE A 95 14.76 -12.65 -0.44
CA PHE A 95 15.92 -13.53 -0.32
C PHE A 95 17.26 -12.75 -0.26
N ARG A 96 17.30 -11.68 0.54
CA ARG A 96 18.50 -10.89 0.84
C ARG A 96 18.36 -10.19 2.20
N LEU A 97 19.48 -9.94 2.87
CA LEU A 97 19.49 -9.23 4.15
C LEU A 97 19.60 -7.71 3.95
N GLY A 98 18.52 -7.00 4.26
CA GLY A 98 18.47 -5.53 4.33
C GLY A 98 19.02 -4.98 5.64
N LEU A 99 18.77 -3.70 5.92
CA LEU A 99 19.16 -3.05 7.18
C LEU A 99 18.37 -3.59 8.37
N GLY A 100 18.78 -3.27 9.59
CA GLY A 100 18.02 -3.56 10.81
C GLY A 100 18.87 -3.51 12.07
N HIS A 101 18.29 -3.03 13.17
CA HIS A 101 19.02 -2.80 14.43
C HIS A 101 19.18 -4.08 15.27
N TYR A 102 18.13 -4.90 15.34
CA TYR A 102 18.11 -6.13 16.13
C TYR A 102 18.14 -7.37 15.23
N LEU A 103 17.20 -7.43 14.28
CA LEU A 103 17.15 -8.42 13.21
C LEU A 103 17.35 -7.73 11.87
N ARG A 104 17.93 -8.44 10.91
CA ARG A 104 18.13 -7.95 9.55
C ARG A 104 16.82 -8.06 8.77
N ASN A 105 16.34 -6.94 8.21
CA ASN A 105 15.09 -6.94 7.44
C ASN A 105 15.23 -7.83 6.20
N ALA A 106 14.42 -8.86 6.11
CA ALA A 106 14.28 -9.73 4.94
C ALA A 106 12.82 -9.78 4.45
N SER A 107 11.99 -8.83 4.90
CA SER A 107 10.57 -8.76 4.60
C SER A 107 10.05 -7.32 4.49
N GLU A 108 8.97 -7.15 3.75
CA GLU A 108 8.01 -6.05 3.88
C GLU A 108 6.59 -6.63 3.92
N HIS A 109 5.60 -5.84 4.33
CA HIS A 109 4.24 -6.31 4.54
C HIS A 109 3.25 -5.43 3.79
N LEU A 110 2.16 -6.01 3.30
CA LEU A 110 0.94 -5.29 2.94
C LEU A 110 -0.14 -5.69 3.93
N LEU A 111 -0.77 -4.72 4.57
CA LEU A 111 -1.98 -4.96 5.33
C LEU A 111 -3.16 -5.00 4.35
N LEU A 112 -3.84 -6.15 4.28
CA LEU A 112 -5.16 -6.25 3.67
C LEU A 112 -6.19 -5.76 4.69
N ALA A 113 -6.93 -4.72 4.31
CA ALA A 113 -8.02 -4.18 5.10
C ALA A 113 -9.29 -4.03 4.24
N THR A 114 -10.44 -4.04 4.90
CA THR A 114 -11.75 -3.96 4.24
C THR A 114 -12.59 -2.85 4.83
N ARG A 115 -13.41 -2.21 4.00
CA ARG A 115 -14.55 -1.40 4.39
C ARG A 115 -15.84 -2.08 3.92
N GLY A 116 -16.89 -1.97 4.72
CA GLY A 116 -18.19 -2.57 4.40
C GLY A 116 -18.10 -4.09 4.22
N ARG A 117 -18.76 -4.61 3.17
CA ARG A 117 -18.84 -6.01 2.77
C ARG A 117 -18.04 -6.27 1.48
N ALA A 118 -16.79 -5.83 1.45
CA ALA A 118 -15.89 -6.06 0.32
C ALA A 118 -15.79 -7.55 -0.07
N HIS A 119 -16.18 -7.88 -1.30
CA HIS A 119 -16.28 -9.28 -1.77
C HIS A 119 -14.95 -9.77 -2.35
N VAL A 120 -14.38 -10.81 -1.71
CA VAL A 120 -13.14 -11.45 -2.15
C VAL A 120 -13.40 -12.39 -3.34
N LEU A 121 -12.67 -12.19 -4.45
CA LEU A 121 -12.80 -13.02 -5.65
C LEU A 121 -11.97 -14.32 -5.59
N ALA A 122 -10.85 -14.31 -4.87
CA ALA A 122 -9.94 -15.46 -4.73
C ALA A 122 -9.63 -15.74 -3.26
N ARG A 123 -9.76 -17.01 -2.84
CA ARG A 123 -9.63 -17.43 -1.43
C ARG A 123 -8.44 -18.36 -1.16
N ASN A 124 -7.59 -18.56 -2.15
CA ASN A 124 -6.44 -19.46 -2.13
C ASN A 124 -5.09 -18.73 -2.10
N GLN A 125 -5.10 -17.40 -1.87
CA GLN A 125 -3.86 -16.64 -1.78
C GLN A 125 -3.18 -16.87 -0.43
N PRO A 126 -1.90 -17.31 -0.39
CA PRO A 126 -1.15 -17.39 0.86
C PRO A 126 -0.88 -16.00 1.45
N THR A 127 -0.63 -15.94 2.75
CA THR A 127 -0.27 -14.71 3.47
C THR A 127 1.21 -14.33 3.33
N TRP A 128 1.91 -14.93 2.37
CA TRP A 128 3.29 -14.60 2.02
C TRP A 128 3.49 -14.74 0.52
N MET A 129 4.43 -13.97 -0.02
CA MET A 129 4.81 -14.05 -1.43
C MET A 129 6.34 -13.87 -1.58
N PRO A 130 7.03 -14.75 -2.30
CA PRO A 130 8.40 -14.52 -2.72
C PRO A 130 8.40 -13.67 -3.99
N ALA A 131 9.15 -12.56 -3.99
CA ALA A 131 9.35 -11.76 -5.20
C ALA A 131 10.75 -11.14 -5.20
N PRO A 132 11.38 -10.96 -6.38
CA PRO A 132 12.73 -10.41 -6.47
C PRO A 132 12.78 -8.97 -5.98
N VAL A 133 13.88 -8.59 -5.33
CA VAL A 133 14.07 -7.20 -4.90
C VAL A 133 14.67 -6.39 -6.05
N GLN A 134 13.98 -5.33 -6.43
CA GLN A 134 14.38 -4.41 -7.48
C GLN A 134 15.11 -3.18 -6.88
N GLU A 135 15.02 -2.03 -7.56
CA GLU A 135 15.55 -0.75 -7.11
C GLU A 135 14.96 -0.29 -5.76
N HIS A 136 15.57 0.75 -5.17
CA HIS A 136 15.14 1.25 -3.86
C HIS A 136 13.66 1.66 -3.86
N SER A 137 12.90 1.17 -2.87
CA SER A 137 11.46 1.38 -2.72
C SER A 137 10.57 0.83 -3.85
N HIS A 138 11.12 0.20 -4.90
CA HIS A 138 10.32 -0.44 -5.94
C HIS A 138 9.66 -1.72 -5.38
N LYS A 139 8.32 -1.71 -5.36
CA LYS A 139 7.49 -2.85 -4.94
C LYS A 139 7.38 -3.90 -6.06
N PRO A 140 7.15 -5.18 -5.71
CA PRO A 140 6.82 -6.22 -6.68
C PRO A 140 5.58 -5.88 -7.52
N GLU A 141 5.52 -6.41 -8.74
CA GLU A 141 4.42 -6.20 -9.70
C GLU A 141 3.36 -7.31 -9.64
N GLU A 142 3.71 -8.45 -9.02
CA GLU A 142 2.87 -9.62 -8.78
C GLU A 142 1.67 -9.34 -7.84
#